data_AF-A0A1V3P7D2-F1
#
_entry.id   AF-A0A1V3P7D2-F1
#
_cell.length_a   1.000
_cell.length_b   1.000
_cell.length_c   1.000
_cell.angle_alpha   90.00
_cell.angle_beta   90.00
_cell.angle_gamma   90.00
#
_symmetry.space_group_name_H-M   'P 1'
#
loop_
_entity.id
_entity.type
_entity.pdbx_description
1 polymer ?
#
loop_
_entity_poly.entity_id
_entity_poly.type
_entity_poly.pdbx_seq_one_letter_code
_entity_poly.pdbx_strand_id
1 'polypeptide(L)'
;MSKWQKDVTAAKCSAGQKVVFLPDHWGNEQLPILFAAVNCDLRYTVALTNGGVACIYAGPLAPEHNDTAPASAASSAPHSAPAH
;
A
#
# COMPACT_ATOMS: atom_id res chain seq x y z
N MET A 1 -4.95 -20.35 5.70
CA MET A 1 -5.62 -19.21 6.38
C MET A 1 -4.68 -18.03 6.36
N SER A 2 -4.97 -17.01 5.54
CA SER A 2 -4.09 -15.88 5.24
C SER A 2 -4.04 -14.87 6.40
N LYS A 3 -3.20 -15.15 7.41
CA LYS A 3 -3.06 -14.37 8.67
C LYS A 3 -2.49 -12.94 8.52
N TRP A 4 -2.28 -12.45 7.30
CA TRP A 4 -1.55 -11.21 7.00
C TRP A 4 -2.36 -10.19 6.18
N GLN A 5 -3.59 -10.55 5.78
CA GLN A 5 -4.45 -9.69 4.96
C GLN A 5 -4.78 -8.37 5.68
N LYS A 6 -5.10 -7.33 4.90
CA LYS A 6 -5.29 -5.95 5.39
C LYS A 6 -6.14 -5.85 6.66
N ASP A 7 -7.28 -6.55 6.71
CA ASP A 7 -8.22 -6.47 7.83
C ASP A 7 -7.69 -7.20 9.08
N VAL A 8 -6.93 -8.29 8.88
CA VAL A 8 -6.29 -9.03 9.96
C VAL A 8 -5.18 -8.21 10.61
N THR A 9 -4.38 -7.53 9.80
CA THR A 9 -3.32 -6.63 10.29
C THR A 9 -3.93 -5.41 10.97
N ALA A 10 -4.96 -4.78 10.38
CA ALA A 10 -5.65 -3.63 10.94
C ALA A 10 -6.29 -3.92 12.32
N ALA A 11 -6.79 -5.14 12.53
CA ALA A 11 -7.35 -5.55 13.82
C ALA A 11 -6.30 -5.72 14.93
N LYS A 12 -5.01 -5.79 14.59
CA LYS A 12 -3.92 -6.13 15.54
C LYS A 12 -2.82 -5.09 15.63
N CYS A 13 -2.73 -4.18 14.67
CA CYS A 13 -1.63 -3.23 14.54
C CYS A 13 -2.16 -1.79 14.46
N SER A 14 -1.35 -0.86 14.96
CA SER A 14 -1.54 0.58 14.81
C SER A 14 -0.53 1.14 13.82
N ALA A 15 -0.90 2.20 13.09
CA ALA A 15 -0.01 2.85 12.13
C ALA A 15 1.33 3.23 12.78
N GLY A 16 2.43 3.07 12.04
CA GLY A 16 3.79 3.31 12.53
C GLY A 16 4.45 2.10 13.23
N GLN A 17 3.71 1.04 13.57
CA GLN A 17 4.30 -0.19 14.11
C GLN A 17 4.99 -1.02 13.02
N LYS A 18 5.97 -1.84 13.42
CA LYS A 18 6.58 -2.81 12.51
C LYS A 18 5.66 -4.01 12.33
N VAL A 19 5.50 -4.46 11.10
CA VAL A 19 4.75 -5.68 10.75
C VAL A 19 5.63 -6.59 9.90
N VAL A 20 5.42 -7.90 10.04
CA VAL A 20 6.16 -8.93 9.32
C VAL A 20 5.23 -9.96 8.70
N PHE A 21 5.58 -10.44 7.52
CA PHE A 21 4.99 -11.62 6.91
C PHE A 21 6.07 -12.65 6.64
N LEU A 22 5.94 -13.81 7.29
CA LEU A 22 6.93 -14.89 7.34
C LEU A 22 6.26 -16.22 6.95
N PRO A 23 6.02 -16.48 5.66
CA PRO A 23 5.48 -17.76 5.22
C PRO A 23 6.57 -18.83 5.15
N ASP A 24 6.19 -20.10 5.31
CA ASP A 24 7.12 -21.24 5.11
C ASP A 24 7.63 -21.33 3.66
N HIS A 25 6.80 -20.88 2.71
CA HIS A 25 7.13 -20.71 1.30
C HIS A 25 6.19 -19.67 0.67
N TRP A 26 6.65 -18.94 -0.35
CA TRP A 26 5.87 -17.84 -0.93
C TRP A 26 4.60 -18.29 -1.66
N GLY A 27 4.62 -19.46 -2.30
CA GLY A 27 3.52 -19.94 -3.15
C GLY A 27 3.34 -19.15 -4.46
N ASN A 28 3.71 -17.87 -4.49
CA ASN A 28 3.80 -17.01 -5.67
C ASN A 28 4.82 -15.89 -5.41
N GLU A 29 5.66 -15.59 -6.41
CA GLU A 29 6.64 -14.50 -6.38
C GLU A 29 6.03 -13.11 -6.15
N GLN A 30 4.75 -12.91 -6.50
CA GLN A 30 4.07 -11.63 -6.29
C GLN A 30 3.52 -11.44 -4.88
N LEU A 31 3.42 -12.51 -4.08
CA LEU A 31 2.84 -12.44 -2.74
C LEU A 31 3.55 -11.44 -1.79
N PRO A 32 4.90 -11.36 -1.75
CA PRO A 32 5.60 -10.36 -0.94
C PRO A 32 5.22 -8.93 -1.32
N ILE A 33 5.06 -8.67 -2.63
CA ILE A 33 4.67 -7.36 -3.15
C ILE A 33 3.24 -7.02 -2.74
N LEU A 34 2.32 -7.99 -2.82
CA LEU A 34 0.93 -7.80 -2.36
C LEU A 34 0.87 -7.50 -0.86
N PHE A 35 1.61 -8.25 -0.02
CA PHE A 35 1.69 -7.95 1.40
C PHE A 35 2.14 -6.51 1.63
N ALA A 36 3.19 -6.08 0.92
CA ALA A 36 3.73 -4.75 1.06
C ALA A 36 2.74 -3.68 0.62
N ALA A 37 2.08 -3.85 -0.53
CA ALA A 37 1.13 -2.90 -1.07
C ALA A 37 -0.06 -2.62 -0.13
N VAL A 38 -0.56 -3.64 0.58
CA VAL A 38 -1.78 -3.49 1.41
C VAL A 38 -1.51 -3.20 2.88
N ASN A 39 -0.26 -3.32 3.34
CA ASN A 39 0.08 -3.09 4.75
C ASN A 39 1.15 -2.03 4.95
N CYS A 40 2.11 -1.87 4.03
CA CYS A 40 3.30 -1.06 4.28
C CYS A 40 3.12 0.40 3.89
N ASP A 41 3.70 1.30 4.70
CA ASP A 41 3.95 2.67 4.30
C ASP A 41 5.20 2.71 3.39
N LEU A 42 4.96 2.76 2.08
CA LEU A 42 6.03 2.72 1.07
C LEU A 42 6.86 4.02 0.99
N ARG A 43 6.57 5.02 1.84
CA ARG A 43 7.49 6.16 2.04
C ARG A 43 8.71 5.75 2.87
N TYR A 44 8.64 4.62 3.58
CA TYR A 44 9.73 4.04 4.35
C TYR A 44 10.28 2.78 3.66
N THR A 45 11.44 2.32 4.14
CA THR A 45 12.08 1.10 3.64
C THR A 45 11.22 -0.15 3.89
N VAL A 46 11.14 -1.00 2.87
CA VAL A 46 10.64 -2.37 2.97
C VAL A 46 11.83 -3.33 2.93
N ALA A 47 11.98 -4.17 3.95
CA ALA A 47 12.96 -5.25 3.93
C ALA A 47 12.30 -6.48 3.31
N LEU A 48 12.81 -6.92 2.16
CA LEU A 48 12.36 -8.09 1.42
C LEU A 48 13.51 -9.09 1.30
N THR A 49 13.26 -10.33 1.69
CA THR A 49 14.22 -11.45 1.55
C THR A 49 13.49 -12.67 0.99
N ASN A 50 14.22 -13.75 0.73
CA ASN A 50 13.61 -15.03 0.37
C ASN A 50 12.79 -15.67 1.50
N GLY A 51 12.88 -15.18 2.74
CA GLY A 51 12.15 -15.74 3.89
C GLY A 51 11.07 -14.83 4.48
N GLY A 52 10.96 -13.58 4.06
CA GLY A 52 10.01 -12.66 4.69
C GLY A 52 9.96 -11.25 4.10
N VAL A 53 8.89 -10.55 4.47
CA VAL A 53 8.74 -9.09 4.30
C VAL A 53 8.59 -8.44 5.66
N ALA A 54 9.30 -7.34 5.89
CA ALA A 54 9.12 -6.49 7.06
C ALA A 54 9.04 -5.01 6.65
N CYS A 55 8.14 -4.26 7.28
CA CYS A 55 7.95 -2.83 7.00
C CYS A 55 7.25 -2.10 8.14
N ILE A 56 7.07 -0.79 7.98
CA ILE A 56 6.22 0.04 8.83
C ILE A 56 4.78 -0.07 8.33
N TYR A 57 3.85 -0.38 9.23
CA TYR A 57 2.43 -0.46 8.92
C TYR A 57 1.86 0.94 8.63
N ALA A 58 1.22 1.10 7.47
CA ALA A 58 0.61 2.36 7.05
C ALA A 58 -0.67 2.73 7.82
N GLY A 59 -1.29 1.75 8.49
CA GLY A 59 -2.66 1.87 8.99
C GLY A 59 -3.66 1.23 8.03
N PRO A 60 -4.97 1.28 8.36
CA PRO A 60 -6.01 0.80 7.48
C PRO A 60 -5.96 1.57 6.16
N LEU A 61 -6.04 0.85 5.04
CA LEU A 61 -6.29 1.50 3.76
C LEU A 61 -7.62 2.27 3.86
N ALA A 62 -7.65 3.49 3.32
CA ALA A 62 -8.90 4.21 3.19
C ALA A 62 -9.92 3.32 2.48
N PRO A 63 -11.20 3.32 2.89
CA PRO A 63 -12.23 2.63 2.13
C PRO A 63 -12.18 3.13 0.70
N GLU A 64 -12.27 2.20 -0.26
CA GLU A 64 -12.31 2.54 -1.69
C GLU A 64 -13.32 3.68 -1.87
N HIS A 65 -12.84 4.81 -2.40
CA HIS A 65 -13.75 5.85 -2.84
C HIS A 65 -14.53 5.22 -3.99
N ASN A 66 -15.80 4.90 -3.78
CA ASN A 66 -16.68 4.60 -4.90
C ASN A 66 -16.75 5.90 -5.69
N ASP A 67 -15.88 6.03 -6.70
CA ASP A 67 -15.85 7.13 -7.66
C ASP A 67 -17.11 7.04 -8.53
N THR A 68 -18.26 7.35 -7.92
CA THR A 68 -19.44 7.87 -8.60
C THR A 68 -19.63 9.30 -8.15
N ALA A 69 -18.62 10.13 -8.37
CA ALA A 69 -18.77 11.57 -8.41
C ALA A 69 -18.66 12.00 -9.88
N PRO A 70 -19.65 12.71 -10.45
CA PRO A 70 -19.56 13.15 -11.83
C PRO A 70 -18.39 14.11 -11.95
N ALA A 71 -17.51 13.85 -12.93
CA ALA A 71 -16.44 14.76 -13.31
C ALA A 71 -17.04 16.15 -13.55
N SER A 72 -16.81 17.09 -12.63
CA SER A 72 -17.20 18.47 -12.84
C SER A 72 -16.15 19.43 -12.27
N ALA A 73 -15.42 20.00 -13.23
CA ALA A 73 -14.89 21.35 -13.28
C ALA A 73 -13.83 21.80 -12.24
N ALA A 74 -12.56 21.71 -12.65
CA ALA A 74 -11.56 22.78 -12.48
C ALA A 74 -10.47 22.63 -13.55
N SER A 75 -10.76 23.07 -14.78
CA SER A 75 -10.23 24.31 -15.37
C SER A 75 -8.77 24.20 -15.82
N SER A 76 -8.57 23.70 -17.03
CA SER A 76 -7.32 23.77 -17.78
C SER A 76 -7.04 25.23 -18.19
N ALA A 77 -6.12 25.89 -17.50
CA ALA A 77 -5.45 27.07 -18.04
C ALA A 77 -4.36 26.60 -19.02
N PRO A 78 -4.31 27.08 -20.28
CA PRO A 78 -3.22 26.76 -21.19
C PRO A 78 -1.94 27.47 -20.72
N HIS A 79 -0.87 26.69 -20.52
CA HIS A 79 0.48 27.23 -20.38
C HIS A 79 0.91 27.83 -21.72
N SER A 80 0.93 29.15 -21.83
CA SER A 80 1.63 29.85 -22.92
C SER A 80 3.13 29.62 -22.76
N ALA A 81 3.76 28.98 -23.75
CA ALA A 81 5.22 28.88 -23.82
C ALA A 81 5.81 30.27 -24.14
N PRO A 82 6.93 30.67 -23.50
CA PRO A 82 7.64 31.88 -23.90
C PRO A 82 8.43 31.62 -25.18
N ALA A 83 8.35 32.55 -26.13
CA ALA A 83 9.22 32.59 -27.29
C ALA A 83 10.52 33.29 -26.91
N HIS A 84 11.66 32.60 -27.00
CA HIS A 84 12.99 33.16 -27.24
C HIS A 84 13.86 32.13 -27.95
#